data_AF-A0AAD6K7E8-F1
#
_entry.id   AF-A0AAD6K7E8-F1
#
_cell.length_a   1.000
_cell.length_b   1.000
_cell.length_c   1.000
_cell.angle_alpha   90.00
_cell.angle_beta   90.00
_cell.angle_gamma   90.00
#
_symmetry.space_group_name_H-M   'P 1'
#
loop_
_entity.id
_entity.type
_entity.pdbx_description
1 polymer ?
#
loop_
_entity_poly.entity_id
_entity_poly.type
_entity_poly.pdbx_seq_one_letter_code
_entity_poly.pdbx_strand_id
1 'polypeptide(L)'
;MDYTRSPPRTPRGGGGGEGGGGGEEEVGIEYGKCVELPEDVMASILKRVGAIDILANVERVCKTWRNICKEPSMWRSIDMRDLSDIWDMDYDIVKICRRAVDRSSGALLHISIEYFGTDDLLLYIADRSTLLKSLRLVFCQNISDEGLIAAAAKMPSLEELDLSYCSFSKAALEKIGHCCPLLRSFKLNTTGYRYPCIERDEEAIAVAESMPGLRHLQMFGNKLTNQGLQAILDACPSLESLDLRRCFNVILEGKMERRCSEHIKDLRRPFDPTDDYPFDSRDPNSFWSDEEDYPYRFSDIDFMSDDDNYYEFSDGSNFTEVYDIEDGWLF
;
A
#
# COMPACT_ATOMS: atom_id res chain seq x y z
N MET A 1 -30.23 -7.59 -25.85
CA MET A 1 -30.29 -7.76 -27.32
C MET A 1 -28.87 -7.95 -27.80
N ASP A 2 -28.49 -9.18 -28.13
CA ASP A 2 -27.16 -9.49 -28.62
C ASP A 2 -26.91 -8.92 -30.02
N TYR A 3 -25.69 -8.45 -30.28
CA TYR A 3 -25.18 -8.25 -31.63
C TYR A 3 -23.71 -8.68 -31.73
N THR A 4 -23.51 -9.99 -31.78
CA THR A 4 -22.26 -10.60 -32.23
C THR A 4 -22.08 -10.37 -33.73
N ARG A 5 -21.07 -9.59 -34.15
CA ARG A 5 -20.69 -9.43 -35.56
C ARG A 5 -19.46 -10.28 -35.88
N SER A 6 -19.67 -11.36 -36.64
CA SER A 6 -18.59 -12.11 -37.28
C SER A 6 -18.18 -11.46 -38.61
N PRO A 7 -16.88 -11.42 -38.98
CA PRO A 7 -16.43 -10.96 -40.28
C PRO A 7 -16.65 -12.01 -41.39
N PRO A 8 -16.73 -11.61 -42.67
CA PRO A 8 -17.11 -12.50 -43.78
C PRO A 8 -15.95 -13.36 -44.31
N ARG A 9 -16.29 -14.52 -44.88
CA ARG A 9 -15.35 -15.43 -45.56
C ARG A 9 -15.07 -14.97 -46.99
N THR A 10 -13.81 -15.03 -47.43
CA THR A 10 -13.41 -14.86 -48.83
C THR A 10 -13.45 -16.19 -49.61
N PRO A 11 -13.56 -16.18 -50.96
CA PRO A 11 -13.84 -17.38 -51.74
C PRO A 11 -12.58 -18.19 -52.10
N ARG A 12 -12.77 -19.52 -52.29
CA ARG A 12 -11.77 -20.40 -52.91
C ARG A 12 -11.56 -20.05 -54.38
N GLY A 13 -10.32 -19.80 -54.77
CA GLY A 13 -9.84 -19.95 -56.16
C GLY A 13 -8.87 -21.13 -56.22
N GLY A 14 -9.06 -22.04 -57.16
CA GLY A 14 -8.17 -23.18 -57.39
C GLY A 14 -7.43 -23.06 -58.72
N GLY A 15 -6.19 -23.54 -58.77
CA GLY A 15 -5.37 -23.63 -59.97
C GLY A 15 -4.07 -24.37 -59.63
N GLY A 16 -3.86 -25.54 -60.22
CA GLY A 16 -2.68 -26.37 -59.98
C GLY A 16 -1.53 -26.06 -60.94
N GLY A 17 -0.32 -26.43 -60.54
CA GLY A 17 0.89 -26.41 -61.35
C GLY A 17 2.00 -27.16 -60.62
N GLU A 18 2.56 -28.19 -61.26
CA GLU A 18 3.52 -29.12 -60.65
C GLU A 18 4.97 -28.65 -60.81
N GLY A 19 5.84 -29.10 -59.88
CA GLY A 19 7.18 -29.59 -60.23
C GLY A 19 8.27 -28.56 -60.53
N GLY A 20 9.04 -28.17 -59.50
CA GLY A 20 10.31 -27.48 -59.66
C GLY A 20 11.17 -27.63 -58.41
N GLY A 21 12.11 -28.58 -58.40
CA GLY A 21 13.00 -28.79 -57.27
C GLY A 21 14.08 -27.72 -57.17
N GLY A 22 14.07 -26.96 -56.09
CA GLY A 22 15.19 -26.11 -55.64
C GLY A 22 15.55 -26.51 -54.22
N GLY A 23 16.83 -26.74 -53.96
CA GLY A 23 17.32 -27.00 -52.60
C GLY A 23 17.34 -25.70 -51.82
N GLU A 24 16.31 -25.45 -51.02
CA GLU A 24 16.37 -24.42 -49.99
C GLU A 24 17.09 -25.02 -48.78
N GLU A 25 18.36 -24.64 -48.60
CA GLU A 25 19.02 -24.77 -47.30
C GLU A 25 18.22 -23.91 -46.31
N GLU A 26 17.37 -24.54 -45.51
CA GLU A 26 16.83 -23.90 -44.31
C GLU A 26 18.03 -23.57 -43.40
N VAL A 27 18.50 -22.34 -43.52
CA VAL A 27 19.44 -21.72 -42.60
C VAL A 27 18.77 -21.74 -41.24
N GLY A 28 19.10 -22.75 -40.44
CA GLY A 28 18.58 -22.91 -39.09
C GLY A 28 18.89 -21.65 -38.31
N ILE A 29 17.86 -20.84 -38.06
CA ILE A 29 17.96 -19.67 -37.19
C ILE A 29 18.24 -20.25 -35.80
N GLU A 30 19.52 -20.19 -35.43
CA GLU A 30 20.00 -20.63 -34.14
C GLU A 30 19.30 -19.76 -33.08
N TYR A 31 18.30 -20.32 -32.40
CA TYR A 31 17.64 -19.68 -31.27
C TYR A 31 18.74 -19.38 -30.26
N GLY A 32 19.10 -18.10 -30.18
CA GLY A 32 20.38 -17.66 -29.63
C GLY A 32 20.64 -18.31 -28.28
N LYS A 33 21.79 -18.98 -28.14
CA LYS A 33 22.23 -19.55 -26.87
C LYS A 33 22.00 -18.54 -25.76
N CYS A 34 21.15 -18.90 -24.79
CA CYS A 34 21.09 -18.18 -23.53
C CYS A 34 22.52 -18.10 -23.01
N VAL A 35 23.04 -16.87 -22.85
CA VAL A 35 24.46 -16.62 -22.57
C VAL A 35 24.88 -17.53 -21.42
N GLU A 36 25.92 -18.34 -21.64
CA GLU A 36 26.45 -19.31 -20.68
C GLU A 36 27.19 -18.58 -19.53
N LEU A 37 26.43 -17.75 -18.81
CA LEU A 37 26.84 -17.15 -17.55
C LEU A 37 26.92 -18.25 -16.48
N PRO A 38 27.88 -18.18 -15.55
CA PRO A 38 27.91 -19.02 -14.37
C PRO A 38 26.60 -18.98 -13.56
N GLU A 39 26.21 -20.08 -12.92
CA GLU A 39 24.92 -20.22 -12.22
C GLU A 39 24.78 -19.23 -11.04
N ASP A 40 25.88 -18.87 -10.39
CA ASP A 40 25.94 -17.86 -9.34
C ASP A 40 25.69 -16.44 -9.88
N VAL A 41 26.24 -16.11 -11.05
CA VAL A 41 25.98 -14.84 -11.74
C VAL A 41 24.51 -14.77 -12.19
N MET A 42 23.98 -15.86 -12.75
CA MET A 42 22.55 -15.93 -13.11
C MET A 42 21.66 -15.80 -11.88
N ALA A 43 21.93 -16.52 -10.80
CA ALA A 43 21.18 -16.39 -9.54
C ALA A 43 21.27 -14.97 -8.94
N SER A 44 22.41 -14.29 -9.08
CA SER A 44 22.57 -12.89 -8.66
C SER A 44 21.73 -11.92 -9.50
N ILE A 45 21.66 -12.12 -10.83
CA ILE A 45 20.77 -11.33 -11.72
C ILE A 45 19.31 -11.59 -11.35
N LEU A 46 18.92 -12.87 -11.22
CA LEU A 46 17.54 -13.27 -10.94
C LEU A 46 17.04 -12.78 -9.58
N LYS A 47 17.90 -12.65 -8.55
CA LYS A 47 17.55 -12.01 -7.28
C LYS A 47 17.20 -10.52 -7.36
N ARG A 48 17.50 -9.87 -8.49
CA ARG A 48 17.16 -8.46 -8.77
C ARG A 48 15.93 -8.33 -9.67
N VAL A 49 15.38 -9.45 -10.13
CA VAL A 49 14.12 -9.53 -10.89
C VAL A 49 12.98 -9.80 -9.89
N GLY A 50 11.83 -9.13 -10.07
CA GLY A 50 10.70 -9.27 -9.16
C GLY A 50 10.12 -10.70 -9.14
N ALA A 51 9.48 -11.09 -8.04
CA ALA A 51 8.91 -12.45 -7.90
C ALA A 51 7.85 -12.74 -8.99
N ILE A 52 7.11 -11.70 -9.41
CA ILE A 52 6.12 -11.74 -10.49
C ILE A 52 6.80 -12.11 -11.82
N ASP A 53 7.80 -11.34 -12.25
CA ASP A 53 8.57 -11.61 -13.47
C ASP A 53 9.25 -12.98 -13.48
N ILE A 54 9.76 -13.43 -12.32
CA ILE A 54 10.37 -14.75 -12.20
C ILE A 54 9.36 -15.85 -12.57
N LEU A 55 8.15 -15.79 -11.99
CA LEU A 55 7.12 -16.81 -12.15
C LEU A 55 6.35 -16.70 -13.49
N ALA A 56 6.20 -15.49 -14.03
CA ALA A 56 5.51 -15.23 -15.30
C ALA A 56 6.42 -15.46 -16.53
N ASN A 57 7.62 -14.88 -16.51
CA ASN A 57 8.45 -14.66 -17.70
C ASN A 57 9.74 -15.50 -17.69
N VAL A 58 10.56 -15.36 -16.65
CA VAL A 58 11.93 -15.93 -16.55
C VAL A 58 11.96 -17.46 -16.74
N GLU A 59 11.02 -18.18 -16.14
CA GLU A 59 10.94 -19.65 -16.25
C GLU A 59 10.68 -20.17 -17.67
N ARG A 60 10.25 -19.28 -18.58
CA ARG A 60 9.98 -19.61 -19.99
C ARG A 60 11.22 -19.47 -20.87
N VAL A 61 12.27 -18.77 -20.39
CA VAL A 61 13.49 -18.43 -21.16
C VAL A 61 14.35 -19.67 -21.44
N CYS A 62 14.82 -20.37 -20.40
CA CYS A 62 15.65 -21.56 -20.59
C CYS A 62 15.55 -22.58 -19.44
N LYS A 63 16.07 -23.80 -19.65
CA LYS A 63 16.05 -24.88 -18.65
C LYS A 63 16.87 -24.53 -17.40
N THR A 64 18.03 -23.91 -17.58
CA THR A 64 18.94 -23.55 -16.46
C THR A 64 18.30 -22.51 -15.55
N TRP A 65 17.75 -21.43 -16.12
CA TRP A 65 17.02 -20.40 -15.37
C TRP A 65 15.83 -21.01 -14.63
N ARG A 66 15.02 -21.86 -15.30
CA ARG A 66 13.91 -22.58 -14.65
C ARG A 66 14.35 -23.47 -13.49
N ASN A 67 15.53 -24.08 -13.56
CA ASN A 67 16.06 -24.91 -12.47
C ASN A 67 16.53 -24.03 -11.29
N ILE A 68 17.30 -22.97 -11.54
CA ILE A 68 17.72 -22.01 -10.51
C ILE A 68 16.48 -21.42 -9.80
N CYS A 69 15.44 -21.05 -10.55
CA CYS A 69 14.18 -20.54 -9.98
C CYS A 69 13.39 -21.56 -9.13
N LYS A 70 13.75 -22.85 -9.10
CA LYS A 70 13.15 -23.84 -8.18
C LYS A 70 13.89 -23.94 -6.84
N GLU A 71 15.12 -23.46 -6.76
CA GLU A 71 15.91 -23.56 -5.53
C GLU A 71 15.28 -22.71 -4.41
N PRO A 72 14.98 -23.29 -3.23
CA PRO A 72 14.37 -22.55 -2.12
C PRO A 72 15.17 -21.33 -1.66
N SER A 73 16.49 -21.35 -1.88
CA SER A 73 17.41 -20.25 -1.59
C SER A 73 17.13 -18.97 -2.38
N MET A 74 16.44 -19.07 -3.53
CA MET A 74 15.98 -17.92 -4.32
C MET A 74 14.75 -17.23 -3.71
N TRP A 75 13.96 -17.96 -2.92
CA TRP A 75 12.67 -17.53 -2.38
C TRP A 75 12.73 -17.17 -0.89
N ARG A 76 13.92 -16.82 -0.39
CA ARG A 76 14.10 -16.33 1.00
C ARG A 76 13.62 -14.89 1.18
N SER A 77 13.52 -14.14 0.09
CA SER A 77 12.96 -12.80 0.02
C SER A 77 12.01 -12.75 -1.16
N ILE A 78 10.74 -12.41 -0.92
CA ILE A 78 9.70 -12.34 -1.95
C ILE A 78 9.19 -10.90 -1.98
N ASP A 79 9.43 -10.20 -3.08
CA ASP A 79 8.89 -8.87 -3.32
C ASP A 79 7.79 -8.96 -4.38
N MET A 80 6.55 -8.70 -3.97
CA MET A 80 5.35 -8.69 -4.81
C MET A 80 4.88 -7.27 -5.14
N ARG A 81 5.70 -6.24 -4.92
CA ARG A 81 5.37 -4.88 -5.37
C ARG A 81 5.26 -4.87 -6.88
N ASP A 82 4.16 -4.33 -7.37
CA ASP A 82 3.90 -4.23 -8.80
C ASP A 82 4.68 -3.05 -9.38
N LEU A 83 5.59 -3.33 -10.32
CA LEU A 83 6.31 -2.31 -11.10
C LEU A 83 5.68 -2.14 -12.50
N SER A 84 4.62 -2.90 -12.79
CA SER A 84 3.79 -2.81 -13.99
C SER A 84 2.45 -2.14 -13.66
N ASP A 85 1.79 -1.59 -14.67
CA ASP A 85 0.49 -0.95 -14.50
C ASP A 85 -0.56 -1.96 -14.02
N ILE A 86 -1.04 -1.76 -12.79
CA ILE A 86 -1.91 -2.63 -11.97
C ILE A 86 -3.25 -3.01 -12.68
N TRP A 87 -3.53 -2.41 -13.83
CA TRP A 87 -4.81 -2.44 -14.53
C TRP A 87 -4.84 -3.32 -15.80
N ASP A 88 -3.69 -3.86 -16.25
CA ASP A 88 -3.56 -4.53 -17.56
C ASP A 88 -3.00 -5.97 -17.48
N MET A 89 -3.02 -6.59 -16.29
CA MET A 89 -2.41 -7.90 -16.03
C MET A 89 -3.43 -9.04 -15.87
N ASP A 90 -3.50 -9.94 -16.85
CA ASP A 90 -4.35 -11.15 -16.89
C ASP A 90 -4.02 -12.24 -15.84
N TYR A 91 -3.14 -11.96 -14.87
CA TYR A 91 -2.61 -12.95 -13.93
C TYR A 91 -3.16 -12.78 -12.51
N ASP A 92 -3.59 -13.89 -11.91
CA ASP A 92 -3.97 -13.94 -10.50
C ASP A 92 -2.72 -13.82 -9.59
N ILE A 93 -2.48 -12.60 -9.11
CA ILE A 93 -1.33 -12.26 -8.26
C ILE A 93 -1.32 -13.00 -6.92
N VAL A 94 -2.49 -13.38 -6.39
CA VAL A 94 -2.61 -14.21 -5.17
C VAL A 94 -2.09 -15.63 -5.45
N LYS A 95 -2.42 -16.21 -6.60
CA LYS A 95 -1.86 -17.52 -7.02
C LYS A 95 -0.35 -17.44 -7.27
N ILE A 96 0.15 -16.34 -7.86
CA ILE A 96 1.60 -16.11 -8.03
C ILE A 96 2.29 -16.04 -6.66
N CYS A 97 1.75 -15.25 -5.72
CA CYS A 97 2.28 -15.12 -4.35
C CYS A 97 2.32 -16.48 -3.62
N ARG A 98 1.22 -17.27 -3.66
CA ARG A 98 1.19 -18.61 -3.04
C ARG A 98 2.25 -19.54 -3.63
N ARG A 99 2.43 -19.53 -4.96
CA ARG A 99 3.48 -20.32 -5.64
C ARG A 99 4.90 -19.88 -5.27
N ALA A 100 5.13 -18.59 -5.06
CA ALA A 100 6.41 -18.06 -4.57
C ALA A 100 6.71 -18.56 -3.14
N VAL A 101 5.71 -18.47 -2.25
CA VAL A 101 5.79 -18.94 -0.85
C VAL A 101 6.06 -20.44 -0.79
N ASP A 102 5.35 -21.26 -1.57
CA ASP A 102 5.56 -22.71 -1.62
C ASP A 102 7.00 -23.08 -2.02
N ARG A 103 7.61 -22.34 -2.96
CA ARG A 103 9.00 -22.59 -3.36
C ARG A 103 10.02 -22.29 -2.27
N SER A 104 9.73 -21.35 -1.37
CA SER A 104 10.60 -21.11 -0.20
C SER A 104 10.78 -22.34 0.67
N SER A 105 9.86 -23.32 0.60
CA SER A 105 9.92 -24.57 1.38
C SER A 105 10.14 -24.35 2.89
N GLY A 106 9.60 -23.24 3.43
CA GLY A 106 9.76 -22.84 4.83
C GLY A 106 10.98 -21.96 5.14
N ALA A 107 11.81 -21.64 4.14
CA ALA A 107 12.99 -20.78 4.28
C ALA A 107 12.73 -19.27 4.01
N LEU A 108 11.46 -18.87 3.84
CA LEU A 108 11.05 -17.48 3.64
C LEU A 108 11.39 -16.64 4.88
N LEU A 109 12.13 -15.55 4.67
CA LEU A 109 12.52 -14.59 5.71
C LEU A 109 11.90 -13.21 5.52
N HIS A 110 11.70 -12.77 4.28
CA HIS A 110 11.17 -11.43 3.97
C HIS A 110 10.06 -11.55 2.93
N ILE A 111 8.91 -10.91 3.17
CA ILE A 111 7.84 -10.80 2.17
C ILE A 111 7.22 -9.41 2.16
N SER A 112 6.98 -8.90 0.95
CA SER A 112 6.31 -7.61 0.70
C SER A 112 5.10 -7.83 -0.20
N ILE A 113 3.93 -7.37 0.25
CA ILE A 113 2.64 -7.44 -0.45
C ILE A 113 2.03 -6.04 -0.49
N GLU A 114 1.46 -5.68 -1.63
CA GLU A 114 0.89 -4.36 -1.87
C GLU A 114 -0.48 -4.50 -2.57
N TYR A 115 -1.50 -3.77 -2.12
CA TYR A 115 -2.92 -3.80 -2.57
C TYR A 115 -3.70 -5.12 -2.43
N PHE A 116 -3.13 -6.29 -2.75
CA PHE A 116 -3.88 -7.56 -2.90
C PHE A 116 -3.93 -8.45 -1.64
N GLY A 117 -3.43 -7.98 -0.49
CA GLY A 117 -3.40 -8.75 0.75
C GLY A 117 -4.80 -9.08 1.29
N THR A 118 -4.99 -10.33 1.73
CA THR A 118 -6.21 -10.81 2.39
C THR A 118 -5.86 -11.73 3.57
N ASP A 119 -6.79 -11.93 4.50
CA ASP A 119 -6.62 -12.84 5.65
C ASP A 119 -6.20 -14.26 5.22
N ASP A 120 -6.88 -14.83 4.23
CA ASP A 120 -6.59 -16.16 3.69
C ASP A 120 -5.19 -16.28 3.06
N LEU A 121 -4.66 -15.18 2.53
CA LEU A 121 -3.30 -15.15 1.98
C LEU A 121 -2.26 -14.97 3.10
N LEU A 122 -2.52 -14.05 4.03
CA LEU A 122 -1.64 -13.76 5.15
C LEU A 122 -1.48 -14.98 6.08
N LEU A 123 -2.58 -15.66 6.40
CA LEU A 123 -2.58 -16.91 7.17
C LEU A 123 -1.80 -18.01 6.45
N TYR A 124 -1.97 -18.14 5.13
CA TYR A 124 -1.24 -19.13 4.34
C TYR A 124 0.27 -18.90 4.34
N ILE A 125 0.70 -17.64 4.24
CA ILE A 125 2.10 -17.25 4.38
C ILE A 125 2.62 -17.64 5.75
N ALA A 126 1.89 -17.27 6.81
CA ALA A 126 2.28 -17.53 8.19
C ALA A 126 2.36 -19.04 8.52
N ASP A 127 1.44 -19.86 8.02
CA ASP A 127 1.45 -21.33 8.15
C ASP A 127 2.61 -22.00 7.40
N ARG A 128 3.16 -21.35 6.37
CA ARG A 128 4.31 -21.84 5.60
C ARG A 128 5.64 -21.27 6.06
N SER A 129 5.67 -20.20 6.85
CA SER A 129 6.84 -19.32 7.01
C SER A 129 7.11 -18.93 8.47
N THR A 130 7.23 -19.91 9.36
CA THR A 130 7.45 -19.68 10.81
C THR A 130 8.80 -18.99 11.15
N LEU A 131 9.72 -18.95 10.18
CA LEU A 131 11.01 -18.26 10.27
C LEU A 131 10.99 -16.83 9.70
N LEU A 132 9.82 -16.29 9.33
CA LEU A 132 9.70 -14.94 8.78
C LEU A 132 10.24 -13.89 9.75
N LYS A 133 11.13 -13.03 9.24
CA LYS A 133 11.78 -11.91 9.94
C LYS A 133 11.22 -10.56 9.54
N SER A 134 10.77 -10.40 8.29
CA SER A 134 10.23 -9.14 7.77
C SER A 134 8.91 -9.37 7.05
N LEU A 135 7.88 -8.62 7.45
CA LEU A 135 6.58 -8.59 6.80
C LEU A 135 6.23 -7.15 6.43
N ARG A 136 6.01 -6.91 5.14
CA ARG A 136 5.47 -5.65 4.62
C ARG A 136 4.10 -5.88 3.98
N LEU A 137 3.12 -5.13 4.46
CA LEU A 137 1.74 -5.07 3.98
C LEU A 137 1.42 -3.59 3.70
N VAL A 138 1.24 -3.26 2.43
CA VAL A 138 0.99 -1.87 1.99
C VAL A 138 -0.35 -1.77 1.27
N PHE A 139 -1.18 -0.79 1.62
CA PHE A 139 -2.53 -0.60 1.04
C PHE A 139 -3.46 -1.84 1.11
N CYS A 140 -3.19 -2.80 2.01
CA CYS A 140 -3.90 -4.08 2.09
C CYS A 140 -5.20 -3.95 2.93
N GLN A 141 -6.21 -3.27 2.39
CA GLN A 141 -7.47 -2.98 3.11
C GLN A 141 -8.35 -4.21 3.40
N ASN A 142 -8.08 -5.34 2.75
CA ASN A 142 -8.85 -6.59 2.90
C ASN A 142 -8.25 -7.55 3.95
N ILE A 143 -7.39 -7.03 4.85
CA ILE A 143 -6.86 -7.76 6.00
C ILE A 143 -7.57 -7.23 7.26
N SER A 144 -8.17 -8.12 8.04
CA SER A 144 -8.84 -7.80 9.30
C SER A 144 -7.87 -7.75 10.48
N ASP A 145 -8.31 -7.13 11.58
CA ASP A 145 -7.62 -7.21 12.87
C ASP A 145 -7.41 -8.68 13.27
N GLU A 146 -8.45 -9.52 13.18
CA GLU A 146 -8.41 -10.94 13.50
C GLU A 146 -7.43 -11.72 12.62
N GLY A 147 -7.42 -11.47 11.32
CA GLY A 147 -6.50 -12.11 10.36
C GLY A 147 -5.04 -11.76 10.63
N LEU A 148 -4.75 -10.48 10.91
CA LEU A 148 -3.41 -10.03 11.25
C LEU A 148 -2.93 -10.60 12.60
N ILE A 149 -3.80 -10.63 13.62
CA ILE A 149 -3.50 -11.25 14.93
C ILE A 149 -3.21 -12.75 14.76
N ALA A 150 -4.06 -13.47 14.03
CA ALA A 150 -3.95 -14.91 13.84
C ALA A 150 -2.70 -15.30 13.02
N ALA A 151 -2.26 -14.45 12.11
CA ALA A 151 -0.99 -14.60 11.40
C ALA A 151 0.21 -14.28 12.30
N ALA A 152 0.20 -13.15 13.02
CA ALA A 152 1.30 -12.72 13.90
C ALA A 152 1.61 -13.78 14.97
N ALA A 153 0.60 -14.46 15.51
CA ALA A 153 0.75 -15.57 16.45
C ALA A 153 1.56 -16.77 15.90
N LYS A 154 1.71 -16.90 14.57
CA LYS A 154 2.51 -17.95 13.90
C LYS A 154 3.90 -17.49 13.47
N MET A 155 4.23 -16.20 13.66
CA MET A 155 5.48 -15.57 13.21
C MET A 155 6.26 -14.95 14.41
N PRO A 156 6.60 -15.71 15.45
CA PRO A 156 7.28 -15.18 16.66
C PRO A 156 8.71 -14.69 16.40
N SER A 157 9.27 -15.00 15.22
CA SER A 157 10.62 -14.62 14.78
C SER A 157 10.67 -13.24 14.10
N LEU A 158 9.54 -12.51 14.04
CA LEU A 158 9.44 -11.26 13.30
C LEU A 158 10.26 -10.14 13.96
N GLU A 159 11.15 -9.53 13.17
CA GLU A 159 12.05 -8.44 13.54
C GLU A 159 11.64 -7.10 12.90
N GLU A 160 10.97 -7.15 11.75
CA GLU A 160 10.53 -5.99 10.97
C GLU A 160 9.05 -6.15 10.56
N LEU A 161 8.25 -5.11 10.80
CA LEU A 161 6.85 -5.07 10.40
C LEU A 161 6.52 -3.69 9.79
N ASP A 162 5.87 -3.71 8.64
CA ASP A 162 5.47 -2.51 7.89
C ASP A 162 4.00 -2.65 7.48
N LEU A 163 3.12 -1.83 8.07
CA LEU A 163 1.67 -1.81 7.87
C LEU A 163 1.22 -0.51 7.20
N SER A 164 2.05 0.04 6.30
CA SER A 164 1.81 1.31 5.63
C SER A 164 0.46 1.36 4.90
N TYR A 165 -0.33 2.40 5.18
CA TYR A 165 -1.66 2.62 4.60
C TYR A 165 -2.68 1.51 4.83
N CYS A 166 -2.47 0.68 5.86
CA CYS A 166 -3.49 -0.25 6.35
C CYS A 166 -4.21 0.36 7.58
N SER A 167 -5.41 -0.14 7.89
CA SER A 167 -6.20 0.37 9.02
C SER A 167 -6.47 -0.75 10.04
N PHE A 168 -5.72 -0.75 11.14
CA PHE A 168 -5.85 -1.71 12.24
C PHE A 168 -6.16 -1.00 13.56
N SER A 169 -6.90 -1.66 14.46
CA SER A 169 -7.24 -1.06 15.76
C SER A 169 -6.06 -1.06 16.74
N LYS A 170 -6.15 -0.22 17.78
CA LYS A 170 -5.24 -0.26 18.94
C LYS A 170 -5.10 -1.68 19.51
N ALA A 171 -6.20 -2.42 19.67
CA ALA A 171 -6.19 -3.77 20.24
C ALA A 171 -5.44 -4.78 19.36
N ALA A 172 -5.52 -4.66 18.03
CA ALA A 172 -4.73 -5.48 17.11
C ALA A 172 -3.24 -5.15 17.20
N LEU A 173 -2.88 -3.87 17.19
CA LEU A 173 -1.49 -3.41 17.31
C LEU A 173 -0.85 -3.88 18.63
N GLU A 174 -1.54 -3.73 19.76
CA GLU A 174 -1.12 -4.28 21.06
C GLU A 174 -0.87 -5.79 20.98
N LYS A 175 -1.80 -6.53 20.36
CA LYS A 175 -1.73 -7.98 20.30
C LYS A 175 -0.56 -8.47 19.44
N ILE A 176 -0.24 -7.75 18.36
CA ILE A 176 0.92 -8.02 17.51
C ILE A 176 2.22 -7.81 18.28
N GLY A 177 2.35 -6.70 19.05
CA GLY A 177 3.54 -6.45 19.88
C GLY A 177 3.82 -7.59 20.86
N HIS A 178 2.75 -8.13 21.49
CA HIS A 178 2.85 -9.31 22.37
C HIS A 178 3.17 -10.62 21.62
N CYS A 179 2.74 -10.78 20.36
CA CYS A 179 3.02 -11.97 19.54
C CYS A 179 4.43 -11.96 18.93
N CYS A 180 5.01 -10.79 18.69
CA CYS A 180 6.30 -10.60 18.00
C CYS A 180 7.34 -9.93 18.94
N PRO A 181 7.81 -10.60 20.01
CA PRO A 181 8.69 -10.00 21.02
C PRO A 181 10.10 -9.65 20.52
N LEU A 182 10.46 -10.06 19.29
CA LEU A 182 11.73 -9.73 18.64
C LEU A 182 11.65 -8.50 17.73
N LEU A 183 10.48 -7.85 17.63
CA LEU A 183 10.26 -6.70 16.74
C LEU A 183 11.19 -5.53 17.08
N ARG A 184 11.96 -5.08 16.10
CA ARG A 184 12.94 -3.98 16.21
C ARG A 184 12.61 -2.80 15.30
N SER A 185 11.97 -3.06 14.17
CA SER A 185 11.55 -2.04 13.21
C SER A 185 10.05 -2.12 13.00
N PHE A 186 9.33 -1.04 13.28
CA PHE A 186 7.91 -0.93 13.00
C PHE A 186 7.59 0.30 12.15
N LYS A 187 6.77 0.11 11.11
CA LYS A 187 6.25 1.19 10.27
C LYS A 187 4.72 1.16 10.25
N LEU A 188 4.12 2.28 10.62
CA LEU A 188 2.67 2.47 10.65
C LEU A 188 2.33 3.82 10.01
N ASN A 189 2.54 3.87 8.69
CA ASN A 189 2.33 5.06 7.89
C ASN A 189 0.85 5.22 7.51
N THR A 190 0.38 6.46 7.40
CA THR A 190 -0.98 6.79 6.95
C THR A 190 -0.97 8.07 6.11
N THR A 191 -2.13 8.48 5.60
CA THR A 191 -2.27 9.74 4.86
C THR A 191 -2.27 10.92 5.84
N GLY A 192 -1.19 11.72 5.83
CA GLY A 192 -1.13 12.96 6.58
C GLY A 192 -2.05 14.02 5.98
N TYR A 193 -2.86 14.68 6.80
CA TYR A 193 -3.84 15.69 6.39
C TYR A 193 -3.35 17.11 6.73
N ARG A 194 -3.42 18.04 5.77
CA ARG A 194 -2.93 19.43 5.89
C ARG A 194 -3.62 20.25 7.00
N TYR A 195 -4.86 19.89 7.35
CA TYR A 195 -5.64 20.48 8.44
C TYR A 195 -5.85 19.43 9.53
N PRO A 196 -4.88 19.25 10.45
CA PRO A 196 -4.96 18.23 11.47
C PRO A 196 -5.90 18.69 12.61
N CYS A 197 -7.20 18.48 12.42
CA CYS A 197 -8.22 18.73 13.46
C CYS A 197 -8.63 17.46 14.22
N ILE A 198 -8.12 16.29 13.81
CA ILE A 198 -8.33 15.01 14.47
C ILE A 198 -7.03 14.62 15.15
N GLU A 199 -6.98 14.82 16.47
CA GLU A 199 -5.95 14.29 17.35
C GLU A 199 -6.27 12.83 17.70
N ARG A 200 -5.31 11.91 17.55
CA ARG A 200 -5.47 10.52 17.97
C ARG A 200 -4.14 9.89 18.36
N ASP A 201 -4.02 9.51 19.63
CA ASP A 201 -2.84 8.86 20.18
C ASP A 201 -2.99 7.32 20.32
N GLU A 202 -4.12 6.75 19.90
CA GLU A 202 -4.43 5.31 20.09
C GLU A 202 -3.34 4.38 19.55
N GLU A 203 -2.85 4.62 18.34
CA GLU A 203 -1.78 3.83 17.73
C GLU A 203 -0.42 4.05 18.41
N ALA A 204 -0.12 5.29 18.82
CA ALA A 204 1.11 5.61 19.53
C ALA A 204 1.16 4.95 20.92
N ILE A 205 0.02 4.92 21.61
CA ILE A 205 -0.15 4.25 22.90
C ILE A 205 -0.07 2.72 22.70
N ALA A 206 -0.66 2.15 21.65
CA ALA A 206 -0.56 0.71 21.35
C ALA A 206 0.90 0.25 21.17
N VAL A 207 1.71 1.05 20.47
CA VAL A 207 3.16 0.83 20.31
C VAL A 207 3.87 0.93 21.66
N ALA A 208 3.59 1.97 22.45
CA ALA A 208 4.19 2.16 23.76
C ALA A 208 3.87 1.01 24.74
N GLU A 209 2.63 0.51 24.75
CA GLU A 209 2.19 -0.52 25.69
C GLU A 209 2.66 -1.94 25.33
N SER A 210 3.07 -2.18 24.07
CA SER A 210 3.35 -3.56 23.58
C SER A 210 4.69 -3.78 22.86
N MET A 211 5.44 -2.74 22.49
CA MET A 211 6.64 -2.85 21.64
C MET A 211 7.92 -2.23 22.25
N PRO A 212 8.28 -2.48 23.52
CA PRO A 212 9.41 -1.81 24.20
C PRO A 212 10.80 -2.13 23.61
N GLY A 213 10.91 -3.15 22.76
CA GLY A 213 12.15 -3.59 22.10
C GLY A 213 12.51 -2.83 20.81
N LEU A 214 11.68 -1.87 20.37
CA LEU A 214 11.87 -1.14 19.13
C LEU A 214 13.16 -0.30 19.12
N ARG A 215 13.75 -0.23 17.92
CA ARG A 215 14.92 0.57 17.55
C ARG A 215 14.63 1.53 16.40
N HIS A 216 13.68 1.19 15.53
CA HIS A 216 13.26 2.01 14.41
C HIS A 216 11.74 2.10 14.41
N LEU A 217 11.20 3.32 14.46
CA LEU A 217 9.76 3.57 14.38
C LEU A 217 9.49 4.63 13.32
N GLN A 218 8.60 4.33 12.38
CA GLN A 218 8.13 5.26 11.38
C GLN A 218 6.61 5.38 11.47
N MET A 219 6.10 6.58 11.73
CA MET A 219 4.66 6.86 11.87
C MET A 219 4.25 7.96 10.89
N PHE A 220 4.69 7.89 9.64
CA PHE A 220 4.52 8.95 8.64
C PHE A 220 3.04 9.34 8.48
N GLY A 221 2.74 10.63 8.53
CA GLY A 221 1.38 11.17 8.38
C GLY A 221 0.41 10.88 9.53
N ASN A 222 0.87 10.30 10.64
CA ASN A 222 0.01 9.88 11.73
C ASN A 222 -0.55 11.06 12.55
N LYS A 223 -1.68 10.83 13.23
CA LYS A 223 -2.48 11.83 13.94
C LYS A 223 -2.08 12.04 15.40
N LEU A 224 -1.03 11.34 15.87
CA LEU A 224 -0.50 11.46 17.23
C LEU A 224 -0.12 12.89 17.61
N THR A 225 -0.30 13.19 18.88
CA THR A 225 0.06 14.45 19.52
C THR A 225 1.40 14.30 20.27
N ASN A 226 1.81 15.37 20.95
CA ASN A 226 2.90 15.32 21.91
C ASN A 226 2.66 14.31 23.06
N GLN A 227 1.42 13.95 23.38
CA GLN A 227 1.11 12.95 24.42
C GLN A 227 1.42 11.52 23.93
N GLY A 228 0.99 11.15 22.71
CA GLY A 228 1.35 9.86 22.11
C GLY A 228 2.86 9.71 21.90
N LEU A 229 3.52 10.78 21.42
CA LEU A 229 4.98 10.82 21.32
C LEU A 229 5.67 10.66 22.68
N GLN A 230 5.15 11.31 23.73
CA GLN A 230 5.67 11.18 25.09
C GLN A 230 5.59 9.72 25.57
N ALA A 231 4.45 9.05 25.35
CA ALA A 231 4.28 7.64 25.72
C ALA A 231 5.30 6.71 25.02
N ILE A 232 5.52 6.90 23.71
CA ILE A 232 6.53 6.15 22.95
C ILE A 232 7.93 6.38 23.55
N LEU A 233 8.31 7.64 23.81
CA LEU A 233 9.63 7.99 24.35
C LEU A 233 9.85 7.55 25.80
N ASP A 234 8.79 7.28 26.58
CA ASP A 234 8.88 6.69 27.91
C ASP A 234 8.99 5.16 27.86
N ALA A 235 8.30 4.50 26.92
CA ALA A 235 8.21 3.04 26.88
C ALA A 235 9.22 2.33 25.96
N CYS A 236 9.80 3.03 24.98
CA CYS A 236 10.77 2.48 24.02
C CYS A 236 12.19 3.02 24.25
N PRO A 237 12.91 2.62 25.33
CA PRO A 237 14.21 3.19 25.70
C PRO A 237 15.36 2.83 24.74
N SER A 238 15.14 1.88 23.82
CA SER A 238 16.13 1.47 22.80
C SER A 238 15.89 2.11 21.43
N LEU A 239 14.97 3.07 21.31
CA LEU A 239 14.60 3.68 20.03
C LEU A 239 15.76 4.54 19.49
N GLU A 240 16.32 4.16 18.35
CA GLU A 240 17.49 4.79 17.73
C GLU A 240 17.11 5.73 16.57
N SER A 241 16.05 5.38 15.82
CA SER A 241 15.52 6.15 14.69
C SER A 241 14.00 6.33 14.83
N LEU A 242 13.52 7.56 14.59
CA LEU A 242 12.12 7.94 14.67
C LEU A 242 11.77 8.90 13.53
N ASP A 243 10.82 8.51 12.68
CA ASP A 243 10.33 9.33 11.57
C ASP A 243 8.86 9.73 11.79
N LEU A 244 8.68 11.03 12.00
CA LEU A 244 7.41 11.71 12.30
C LEU A 244 6.97 12.65 11.16
N ARG A 245 7.53 12.51 9.95
CA ARG A 245 7.17 13.39 8.84
C ARG A 245 5.66 13.37 8.60
N ARG A 246 5.09 14.56 8.43
CA ARG A 246 3.64 14.84 8.32
C ARG A 246 2.78 14.51 9.54
N CYS A 247 3.38 14.24 10.70
CA CYS A 247 2.66 14.22 11.97
C CYS A 247 2.43 15.66 12.48
N PHE A 248 1.55 16.40 11.79
CA PHE A 248 1.39 17.84 12.00
C PHE A 248 0.79 18.23 13.38
N ASN A 249 0.25 17.26 14.14
CA ASN A 249 -0.15 17.41 15.54
C ASN A 249 1.04 17.37 16.53
N VAL A 250 2.26 17.06 16.06
CA VAL A 250 3.46 17.01 16.90
C VAL A 250 4.22 18.34 16.84
N ILE A 251 4.31 19.01 17.98
CA ILE A 251 5.05 20.26 18.17
C ILE A 251 6.40 19.93 18.84
N LEU A 252 7.45 19.82 18.03
CA LEU A 252 8.82 19.55 18.49
C LEU A 252 9.50 20.82 18.99
N GLU A 253 9.08 21.32 20.15
CA GLU A 253 9.66 22.51 20.80
C GLU A 253 10.03 22.26 22.27
N GLY A 254 10.93 23.08 22.80
CA GLY A 254 11.16 23.28 24.23
C GLY A 254 11.64 22.04 25.00
N LYS A 255 10.72 21.32 25.66
CA LYS A 255 11.02 20.07 26.38
C LYS A 255 11.01 18.87 25.43
N MET A 256 10.09 18.83 24.47
CA MET A 256 9.92 17.69 23.58
C MET A 256 11.10 17.57 22.62
N GLU A 257 11.54 18.70 22.03
CA GLU A 257 12.71 18.73 21.15
C GLU A 257 13.98 18.22 21.83
N ARG A 258 14.26 18.70 23.06
CA ARG A 258 15.42 18.24 23.85
C ARG A 258 15.35 16.74 24.11
N ARG A 259 14.20 16.23 24.56
CA ARG A 259 14.02 14.80 24.83
C ARG A 259 14.23 13.96 23.56
N CYS A 260 13.69 14.39 22.42
CA CYS A 260 13.93 13.68 21.15
C CYS A 260 15.42 13.72 20.77
N SER A 261 16.08 14.86 20.91
CA SER A 261 17.51 15.04 20.56
C SER A 261 18.47 14.30 21.49
N GLU A 262 18.07 14.05 22.75
CA GLU A 262 18.86 13.31 23.74
C GLU A 262 18.70 11.79 23.60
N HIS A 263 17.53 11.31 23.15
CA HIS A 263 17.22 9.88 23.06
C HIS A 263 17.35 9.29 21.65
N ILE A 264 16.99 10.05 20.60
CA ILE A 264 16.91 9.57 19.22
C ILE A 264 18.14 10.03 18.44
N LYS A 265 18.81 9.10 17.75
CA LYS A 265 20.01 9.39 16.93
C LYS A 265 19.65 9.93 15.54
N ASP A 266 18.56 9.40 14.98
CA ASP A 266 18.06 9.72 13.64
C ASP A 266 16.59 10.12 13.75
N LEU A 267 16.33 11.43 13.78
CA LEU A 267 15.00 12.00 13.94
C LEU A 267 14.58 12.71 12.65
N ARG A 268 13.52 12.24 11.99
CA ARG A 268 12.85 13.00 10.91
C ARG A 268 11.66 13.76 11.50
N ARG A 269 11.68 15.10 11.37
CA ARG A 269 10.69 16.02 11.96
C ARG A 269 9.41 16.11 11.11
N PRO A 270 8.27 16.57 11.65
CA PRO A 270 7.00 16.69 10.91
C PRO A 270 7.05 17.45 9.59
N PHE A 271 7.94 18.45 9.47
CA PHE A 271 8.08 19.29 8.27
C PHE A 271 9.35 18.99 7.44
N ASP A 272 10.07 17.90 7.74
CA ASP A 272 11.24 17.52 6.94
C ASP A 272 10.84 17.07 5.52
N PRO A 273 11.71 17.24 4.52
CA PRO A 273 11.43 16.84 3.15
C PRO A 273 11.09 15.35 3.00
N THR A 274 10.28 15.05 1.98
CA THR A 274 9.75 13.70 1.71
C THR A 274 10.24 13.11 0.39
N ASP A 275 11.34 13.62 -0.18
CA ASP A 275 11.83 13.21 -1.51
C ASP A 275 12.35 11.76 -1.54
N ASP A 276 12.75 11.22 -0.39
CA ASP A 276 13.15 9.82 -0.18
C ASP A 276 11.99 8.90 0.23
N TYR A 277 10.76 9.43 0.34
CA TYR A 277 9.60 8.64 0.72
C TYR A 277 9.04 7.89 -0.51
N PRO A 278 8.87 6.55 -0.45
CA PRO A 278 8.67 5.73 -1.65
C PRO A 278 7.26 5.75 -2.23
N PHE A 279 6.30 6.39 -1.55
CA PHE A 279 4.91 6.53 -2.01
C PHE A 279 4.63 7.99 -2.31
N ASP A 280 3.60 8.27 -3.10
CA ASP A 280 3.21 9.66 -3.34
C ASP A 280 2.82 10.32 -2.02
N SER A 281 3.64 11.27 -1.59
CA SER A 281 3.37 12.02 -0.38
C SER A 281 2.40 13.16 -0.64
N ARG A 282 2.16 13.58 -1.89
CA ARG A 282 1.32 14.75 -2.20
C ARG A 282 -0.02 14.66 -1.47
N ASP A 283 -0.37 15.77 -0.82
CA ASP A 283 -1.59 15.85 -0.01
C ASP A 283 -2.80 15.59 -0.91
N PRO A 284 -3.67 14.61 -0.61
CA PRO A 284 -4.87 14.37 -1.41
C PRO A 284 -5.82 15.56 -1.42
N ASN A 285 -5.72 16.48 -0.45
CA ASN A 285 -6.45 17.74 -0.46
C ASN A 285 -5.77 18.87 -1.26
N SER A 286 -4.54 18.66 -1.77
CA SER A 286 -3.86 19.62 -2.64
C SER A 286 -4.59 19.84 -3.97
N PHE A 287 -5.40 18.87 -4.42
CA PHE A 287 -6.24 18.99 -5.62
C PHE A 287 -7.35 20.04 -5.49
N TRP A 288 -7.62 20.52 -4.26
CA TRP A 288 -8.59 21.57 -3.96
C TRP A 288 -7.93 22.91 -3.59
N SER A 289 -6.59 23.03 -3.72
CA SER A 289 -5.86 24.27 -3.39
C SER A 289 -5.25 24.99 -4.59
N ASP A 290 -5.71 24.70 -5.81
CA ASP A 290 -5.30 25.38 -7.05
C ASP A 290 -6.24 26.56 -7.43
N GLU A 291 -7.19 26.93 -6.56
CA GLU A 291 -7.88 28.23 -6.64
C GLU A 291 -7.32 29.23 -5.61
N GLU A 292 -6.45 30.09 -6.14
CA GLU A 292 -6.14 31.47 -5.74
C GLU A 292 -6.04 31.83 -4.24
N ASP A 293 -4.78 32.00 -3.83
CA ASP A 293 -4.22 32.88 -2.80
C ASP A 293 -5.10 34.10 -2.42
N TYR A 294 -6.11 33.89 -1.56
CA TYR A 294 -6.90 34.96 -0.93
C TYR A 294 -6.30 35.33 0.45
N PRO A 295 -5.60 36.47 0.58
CA PRO A 295 -4.85 36.79 1.78
C PRO A 295 -5.76 37.39 2.86
N TYR A 296 -6.49 36.55 3.60
CA TYR A 296 -7.19 36.99 4.82
C TYR A 296 -6.19 37.23 5.97
N ARG A 297 -5.48 38.35 5.84
CA ARG A 297 -4.70 38.98 6.90
C ARG A 297 -5.66 39.52 7.96
N PHE A 298 -5.52 39.04 9.18
CA PHE A 298 -6.30 39.51 10.33
C PHE A 298 -5.92 40.96 10.67
N SER A 299 -6.81 41.92 10.42
CA SER A 299 -6.78 43.24 11.08
C SER A 299 -8.12 43.97 10.93
N ASP A 300 -8.64 44.35 12.10
CA ASP A 300 -9.54 45.46 12.37
C ASP A 300 -11.04 45.37 12.05
N ILE A 301 -11.79 45.45 13.16
CA ILE A 301 -13.15 45.96 13.33
C ILE A 301 -13.57 46.99 12.27
N ASP A 302 -14.78 46.80 11.74
CA ASP A 302 -15.76 47.87 11.76
C ASP A 302 -17.16 47.32 12.03
N PHE A 303 -17.88 48.00 12.93
CA PHE A 303 -19.19 47.63 13.44
C PHE A 303 -20.23 48.54 12.79
N MET A 304 -21.05 48.03 11.87
CA MET A 304 -22.32 48.68 11.50
C MET A 304 -23.42 47.64 11.26
N SER A 305 -24.56 47.91 11.89
CA SER A 305 -25.84 47.25 11.66
C SER A 305 -26.63 47.95 10.54
N ASP A 306 -27.88 47.55 10.40
CA ASP A 306 -28.97 48.15 9.61
C ASP A 306 -28.97 47.63 8.15
N ASP A 307 -29.88 46.74 7.72
CA ASP A 307 -31.37 46.75 7.65
C ASP A 307 -31.85 47.16 6.22
N ASP A 308 -33.12 46.87 5.91
CA ASP A 308 -33.91 47.23 4.73
C ASP A 308 -33.82 46.41 3.39
N ASN A 309 -34.93 45.67 3.19
CA ASN A 309 -35.80 45.63 2.01
C ASN A 309 -35.44 44.92 0.68
N TYR A 310 -36.21 43.83 0.44
CA TYR A 310 -37.25 43.71 -0.61
C TYR A 310 -37.02 44.37 -1.99
N TYR A 311 -37.09 43.56 -3.06
CA TYR A 311 -37.87 43.88 -4.27
C TYR A 311 -38.37 42.60 -4.98
N GLU A 312 -39.50 42.71 -5.69
CA GLU A 312 -40.41 41.61 -6.01
C GLU A 312 -40.76 41.52 -7.52
N PHE A 313 -40.76 40.28 -8.04
CA PHE A 313 -41.56 39.66 -9.13
C PHE A 313 -42.05 40.40 -10.41
N SER A 314 -41.91 39.71 -11.56
CA SER A 314 -42.87 39.61 -12.71
C SER A 314 -42.34 38.54 -13.71
N ASP A 315 -43.06 37.71 -14.49
CA ASP A 315 -44.46 37.59 -14.98
C ASP A 315 -44.74 36.09 -15.37
N GLY A 316 -45.95 35.49 -15.46
CA GLY A 316 -47.31 35.95 -15.09
C GLY A 316 -48.52 35.04 -15.49
N SER A 317 -48.36 33.84 -16.09
CA SER A 317 -49.44 33.16 -16.85
C SER A 317 -50.35 32.14 -16.11
N ASN A 318 -51.39 32.70 -15.50
CA ASN A 318 -52.75 32.20 -15.23
C ASN A 318 -53.26 30.88 -15.89
N PHE A 319 -53.87 29.97 -15.10
CA PHE A 319 -55.25 29.49 -15.32
C PHE A 319 -55.89 28.90 -14.04
N THR A 320 -57.19 29.12 -13.86
CA THR A 320 -57.99 28.83 -12.65
C THR A 320 -58.85 27.55 -12.74
N GLU A 321 -59.55 27.26 -11.62
CA GLU A 321 -60.68 26.32 -11.39
C GLU A 321 -60.31 24.94 -10.77
N VAL A 322 -61.05 24.39 -9.79
CA VAL A 322 -62.22 24.89 -9.00
C VAL A 322 -62.23 24.21 -7.61
N TYR A 323 -62.98 24.77 -6.65
CA TYR A 323 -63.19 24.21 -5.31
C TYR A 323 -64.02 22.92 -5.29
N ASP A 324 -63.77 22.06 -4.31
CA ASP A 324 -64.83 21.34 -3.59
C ASP A 324 -64.48 21.26 -2.10
N ILE A 325 -65.50 21.26 -1.26
CA ILE A 325 -65.47 21.44 0.22
C ILE A 325 -66.31 20.32 0.86
N GLU A 326 -65.99 19.97 2.12
CA GLU A 326 -66.78 19.07 3.00
C GLU A 326 -66.80 17.58 2.55
N ASP A 327 -66.90 16.57 3.41
CA ASP A 327 -66.96 16.53 4.88
C ASP A 327 -66.46 15.16 5.39
N GLY A 328 -66.27 14.97 6.70
CA GLY A 328 -66.24 13.61 7.27
C GLY A 328 -65.26 13.31 8.41
N TRP A 329 -65.51 13.88 9.60
CA TRP A 329 -65.07 13.23 10.84
C TRP A 329 -65.94 11.99 11.13
N LEU A 330 -65.35 10.90 11.66
CA LEU A 330 -65.81 10.18 12.87
C LEU A 330 -65.00 8.90 13.15
N PHE A 331 -64.42 8.87 14.36
CA PHE A 331 -63.77 7.75 15.09
C PHE A 331 -62.43 7.20 14.57
#